data_AF-A0A1S3I8J3-F1
#
_entry.id   AF-A0A1S3I8J3-F1
#
_cell.length_a   1.000
_cell.length_b   1.000
_cell.length_c   1.000
_cell.angle_alpha   90.00
_cell.angle_beta   90.00
_cell.angle_gamma   90.00
#
_symmetry.space_group_name_H-M   'P 1'
#
loop_
_entity.id
_entity.type
_entity.pdbx_description
1 polymer ?
#
loop_
_entity_poly.entity_id
_entity_poly.type
_entity_poly.pdbx_seq_one_letter_code
_entity_poly.pdbx_strand_id
1 'polypeptide(L)'
;MAGPMTSPPQYNAMNEDLRNLNAALDRGADQTEINKALQKVKKGLYSVKVSRHDATELQRKLEGELFTKWEEGCEVMEAKRIPVANIAPFLDHMQDAYEGINDEMRKKMNGIHWAEEWSYKVMEFKYNQKDNSGARYGMVAFGKSDDNQFVDCMYVLYKMDFKIAPQRIITEKKHSAVWGLFKWTTTEEKIVERELGVKSIKMLQNFFRVKALQGFYKEGLIDCINYVPSLEDVDEHELQ
;
A
#
# COMPACT_ATOMS: atom_id res chain seq x y z
N MET A 1 -11.84 15.01 -27.10
CA MET A 1 -10.49 15.55 -26.89
C MET A 1 -10.50 16.28 -25.56
N ALA A 2 -9.98 15.67 -24.50
CA ALA A 2 -9.84 16.31 -23.19
C ALA A 2 -8.38 16.79 -23.08
N GLY A 3 -8.19 18.09 -22.81
CA GLY A 3 -6.87 18.69 -22.63
C GLY A 3 -6.19 18.21 -21.34
N PRO A 4 -4.87 18.44 -21.20
CA PRO A 4 -4.12 17.99 -20.03
C PRO A 4 -4.62 18.72 -18.78
N MET A 5 -5.08 17.97 -17.79
CA MET A 5 -5.38 18.52 -16.46
C MET A 5 -4.06 18.97 -15.83
N THR A 6 -3.88 20.28 -15.69
CA THR A 6 -2.82 20.86 -14.87
C THR A 6 -3.17 20.68 -13.40
N SER A 7 -2.24 20.11 -12.62
CA SER A 7 -2.33 19.96 -11.17
C SER A 7 -2.66 21.29 -10.47
N PRO A 8 -3.40 21.28 -9.34
CA PRO A 8 -3.72 22.51 -8.61
C PRO A 8 -2.45 23.28 -8.18
N PRO A 9 -2.47 24.64 -8.20
CA PRO A 9 -1.28 25.47 -7.95
C PRO A 9 -0.56 25.21 -6.62
N GLN A 10 -1.29 24.78 -5.58
CA GLN A 10 -0.73 24.48 -4.26
C GLN A 10 0.18 23.23 -4.26
N TYR A 11 -0.08 22.26 -5.14
CA TYR A 11 0.70 21.02 -5.25
C TYR A 11 2.08 21.26 -5.89
N ASN A 12 2.19 22.24 -6.78
CA ASN A 12 3.46 22.59 -7.43
C ASN A 12 4.37 23.42 -6.51
N ALA A 13 3.80 24.37 -5.75
CA ALA A 13 4.58 25.16 -4.79
C ALA A 13 5.17 24.29 -3.65
N MET A 14 4.40 23.31 -3.16
CA MET A 14 4.82 22.41 -2.09
C MET A 14 5.96 21.47 -2.51
N ASN A 15 5.96 21.02 -3.78
CA ASN A 15 7.06 20.23 -4.34
C ASN A 15 8.34 21.07 -4.51
N GLU A 16 8.21 22.36 -4.80
CA GLU A 16 9.37 23.26 -4.86
C GLU A 16 9.96 23.54 -3.48
N ASP A 17 9.14 23.76 -2.46
CA ASP A 17 9.63 23.99 -1.09
C ASP A 17 10.33 22.77 -0.49
N LEU A 18 9.78 21.56 -0.70
CA LEU A 18 10.42 20.31 -0.27
C LEU A 18 11.70 20.01 -1.08
N ARG A 19 11.72 20.30 -2.38
CA ARG A 19 12.94 20.20 -3.20
C ARG A 19 14.01 21.19 -2.75
N ASN A 20 13.62 22.41 -2.40
CA ASN A 20 14.54 23.45 -1.93
C ASN A 20 15.09 23.11 -0.54
N LEU A 21 14.28 22.50 0.34
CA LEU A 21 14.74 21.98 1.63
C LEU A 21 15.74 20.83 1.45
N ASN A 22 15.44 19.87 0.56
CA ASN A 22 16.34 18.78 0.22
C ASN A 22 17.65 19.27 -0.41
N ALA A 23 17.59 20.26 -1.31
CA ALA A 23 18.76 20.88 -1.93
C ALA A 23 19.60 21.75 -0.94
N ALA A 24 18.99 22.23 0.15
CA ALA A 24 19.72 22.90 1.23
C ALA A 24 20.41 21.88 2.15
N LEU A 25 19.81 20.70 2.37
CA LEU A 25 20.37 19.62 3.18
C LEU A 25 21.51 18.86 2.46
N ASP A 26 21.44 18.73 1.14
CA ASP A 26 22.49 18.08 0.32
C ASP A 26 23.78 18.91 0.22
N ARG A 27 23.72 20.23 0.44
CA ARG A 27 24.90 21.12 0.35
C ARG A 27 25.85 21.05 1.56
N GLY A 28 25.53 20.24 2.56
CA GLY A 28 26.33 20.07 3.78
C GLY A 28 26.92 18.68 4.03
N ALA A 29 26.64 17.70 3.15
CA ALA A 29 27.08 16.31 3.36
C ALA A 29 28.23 15.95 2.42
N ASP A 30 29.42 15.80 3.00
CA ASP A 30 30.57 15.18 2.34
C ASP A 30 30.17 13.80 1.78
N GLN A 31 30.47 13.54 0.52
CA GLN A 31 29.93 12.43 -0.27
C GLN A 31 30.60 11.08 0.04
N THR A 32 31.22 10.96 1.22
CA THR A 32 32.02 9.80 1.65
C THR A 32 31.51 9.13 2.94
N GLU A 33 30.54 9.70 3.65
CA GLU A 33 29.86 9.01 4.73
C GLU A 33 28.61 8.29 4.22
N ILE A 34 28.63 6.96 4.26
CA ILE A 34 27.45 6.13 4.02
C ILE A 34 26.38 6.54 5.03
N ASN A 35 25.29 7.17 4.56
CA ASN A 35 24.15 7.50 5.42
C ASN A 35 23.50 6.21 5.95
N LYS A 36 23.87 5.82 7.17
CA LYS A 36 23.41 4.58 7.79
C LYS A 36 21.92 4.59 8.15
N ALA A 37 21.33 5.75 8.43
CA ALA A 37 19.89 5.86 8.67
C ALA A 37 19.11 5.43 7.41
N LEU A 38 19.53 5.94 6.26
CA LEU A 38 18.98 5.55 4.97
C LEU A 38 19.18 4.06 4.67
N GLN A 39 20.37 3.52 4.96
CA GLN A 39 20.63 2.09 4.80
C GLN A 39 19.71 1.23 5.68
N LYS A 40 19.39 1.68 6.90
CA LYS A 40 18.44 1.03 7.79
C LYS A 40 17.01 1.07 7.21
N VAL A 41 16.60 2.17 6.58
CA VAL A 41 15.32 2.25 5.83
C VAL A 41 15.29 1.21 4.71
N LYS A 42 16.31 1.21 3.83
CA LYS A 42 16.41 0.25 2.72
C LYS A 42 16.40 -1.19 3.20
N LYS A 43 17.13 -1.49 4.28
CA LYS A 43 17.14 -2.82 4.92
C LYS A 43 15.76 -3.20 5.46
N GLY A 44 15.04 -2.26 6.08
CA GLY A 44 13.68 -2.47 6.53
C GLY A 44 12.75 -2.82 5.37
N LEU A 45 12.76 -2.05 4.29
CA LEU A 45 11.99 -2.34 3.09
C LEU A 45 12.35 -3.69 2.46
N TYR A 46 13.63 -4.06 2.44
CA TYR A 46 14.08 -5.37 1.95
C TYR A 46 13.64 -6.54 2.84
N SER A 47 13.39 -6.32 4.13
CA SER A 47 12.85 -7.35 5.02
C SER A 47 11.41 -7.75 4.68
N VAL A 48 10.67 -6.90 3.96
CA VAL A 48 9.31 -7.19 3.51
C VAL A 48 9.35 -8.18 2.34
N LYS A 49 9.07 -9.45 2.64
CA LYS A 49 8.95 -10.53 1.64
C LYS A 49 7.62 -10.43 0.91
N VAL A 50 7.65 -10.58 -0.41
CA VAL A 50 6.45 -10.56 -1.26
C VAL A 50 6.51 -11.60 -2.37
N SER A 51 5.36 -12.11 -2.80
CA SER A 51 5.26 -13.04 -3.93
C SER A 51 4.80 -12.31 -5.20
N ARG A 52 5.70 -12.19 -6.18
CA ARG A 52 5.35 -11.61 -7.50
C ARG A 52 4.37 -12.50 -8.25
N HIS A 53 4.54 -13.82 -8.13
CA HIS A 53 3.69 -14.80 -8.77
C HIS A 53 2.23 -14.62 -8.34
N ASP A 54 1.97 -14.63 -7.03
CA ASP A 54 0.61 -14.57 -6.50
C ASP A 54 -0.04 -13.21 -6.72
N ALA A 55 0.76 -12.13 -6.70
CA ALA A 55 0.27 -10.80 -7.08
C ALA A 55 -0.16 -10.77 -8.55
N THR A 56 0.60 -11.40 -9.45
CA THR A 56 0.27 -11.47 -10.89
C THR A 56 -0.97 -12.33 -11.12
N GLU A 57 -1.09 -13.47 -10.43
CA GLU A 57 -2.29 -14.29 -10.48
C GLU A 57 -3.54 -13.55 -10.00
N LEU A 58 -3.41 -12.80 -8.90
CA LEU A 58 -4.51 -11.99 -8.40
C LEU A 58 -4.87 -10.91 -9.41
N GLN A 59 -3.89 -10.17 -9.93
CA GLN A 59 -4.14 -9.13 -10.94
C GLN A 59 -4.95 -9.68 -12.12
N ARG A 60 -4.59 -10.85 -12.64
CA ARG A 60 -5.34 -11.51 -13.72
C ARG A 60 -6.79 -11.81 -13.34
N LYS A 61 -7.04 -12.27 -12.12
CA LYS A 61 -8.41 -12.49 -11.60
C LYS A 61 -9.17 -11.17 -11.42
N LEU A 62 -8.48 -10.12 -10.97
CA LEU A 62 -9.06 -8.81 -10.77
C LEU A 62 -9.50 -8.18 -12.10
N GLU A 63 -8.63 -8.20 -13.10
CA GLU A 63 -8.87 -7.68 -14.46
C GLU A 63 -9.92 -8.48 -15.24
N GLY A 64 -10.02 -9.79 -15.02
CA GLY A 64 -10.91 -10.67 -15.77
C GLY A 64 -12.27 -10.95 -15.15
N GLU A 65 -12.40 -10.91 -13.81
CA GLU A 65 -13.57 -11.47 -13.11
C GLU A 65 -14.22 -10.51 -12.10
N LEU A 66 -13.46 -9.57 -11.54
CA LEU A 66 -13.88 -8.82 -10.37
C LEU A 66 -14.10 -7.34 -10.64
N PHE A 67 -13.38 -6.72 -11.58
CA PHE A 67 -13.43 -5.27 -11.79
C PHE A 67 -13.82 -4.86 -13.20
N THR A 68 -14.77 -3.94 -13.29
CA THR A 68 -15.23 -3.36 -14.57
C THR A 68 -14.52 -2.06 -14.95
N LYS A 69 -13.91 -1.39 -13.97
CA LYS A 69 -13.00 -0.25 -14.13
C LYS A 69 -11.85 -0.42 -13.14
N TRP A 70 -10.65 -0.04 -13.56
CA TRP A 70 -9.41 -0.14 -12.78
C TRP A 70 -8.55 1.10 -13.02
N GLU A 71 -8.16 1.77 -11.93
CA GLU A 71 -7.29 2.94 -11.98
C GLU A 71 -6.32 2.88 -10.80
N GLU A 72 -5.01 2.91 -11.08
CA GLU A 72 -3.96 2.86 -10.07
C GLU A 72 -3.26 4.23 -9.95
N GLY A 73 -2.97 4.62 -8.71
CA GLY A 73 -2.08 5.73 -8.39
C GLY A 73 -1.00 5.27 -7.42
N CYS A 74 0.22 5.80 -7.54
CA CYS A 74 1.31 5.52 -6.62
C CYS A 74 2.08 6.81 -6.36
N GLU A 75 2.07 7.26 -5.11
CA GLU A 75 2.83 8.42 -4.65
C GLU A 75 3.94 7.92 -3.74
N VAL A 76 5.17 8.34 -4.00
CA VAL A 76 6.36 7.90 -3.28
C VAL A 76 7.13 9.14 -2.84
N MET A 77 7.64 9.14 -1.61
CA MET A 77 8.47 10.23 -1.12
C MET A 77 9.54 9.72 -0.14
N GLU A 78 10.65 10.45 -0.16
CA GLU A 78 11.80 10.29 0.71
C GLU A 78 12.00 11.58 1.49
N ALA A 79 12.14 11.46 2.81
CA ALA A 79 12.48 12.56 3.70
C ALA A 79 13.72 12.17 4.50
N LYS A 80 14.79 12.95 4.39
CA LYS A 80 16.07 12.68 5.04
C LYS A 80 16.30 13.61 6.22
N ARG A 81 17.04 13.13 7.20
CA ARG A 81 17.55 13.87 8.35
C ARG A 81 16.47 14.63 9.11
N ILE A 82 15.30 14.00 9.30
CA ILE A 82 14.22 14.55 10.13
C ILE A 82 14.74 14.58 11.57
N PRO A 83 14.90 15.76 12.20
CA PRO A 83 15.35 15.83 13.59
C PRO A 83 14.36 15.08 14.47
N VAL A 84 14.85 14.33 15.47
CA VAL A 84 13.96 13.56 16.37
C VAL A 84 12.92 14.46 17.05
N ALA A 85 13.30 15.69 17.40
CA ALA A 85 12.39 16.70 17.95
C ALA A 85 11.25 17.12 17.00
N ASN A 86 11.44 16.96 15.69
CA ASN A 86 10.48 17.35 14.65
C ASN A 86 9.66 16.19 14.10
N ILE A 87 9.84 14.97 14.64
CA ILE A 87 9.10 13.80 14.16
C ILE A 87 7.60 13.94 14.39
N ALA A 88 7.17 14.41 15.57
CA ALA A 88 5.74 14.58 15.84
C ALA A 88 5.07 15.55 14.85
N PRO A 89 5.61 16.77 14.62
CA PRO A 89 5.11 17.67 13.56
C PRO A 89 5.14 17.06 12.16
N PHE A 90 6.17 16.27 11.82
CA PHE A 90 6.25 15.58 10.54
C PHE A 90 5.10 14.56 10.38
N LEU A 91 4.82 13.78 11.42
CA LEU A 91 3.72 12.81 11.41
C LEU A 91 2.34 13.48 11.38
N ASP A 92 2.18 14.63 12.06
CA ASP A 92 0.96 15.43 12.00
C ASP A 92 0.74 15.94 10.57
N HIS A 93 1.79 16.44 9.91
CA HIS A 93 1.70 16.85 8.52
C HIS A 93 1.35 15.68 7.57
N MET A 94 1.91 14.48 7.80
CA MET A 94 1.52 13.29 7.02
C MET A 94 0.04 12.95 7.22
N GLN A 95 -0.47 13.05 8.45
CA GLN A 95 -1.88 12.83 8.75
C GLN A 95 -2.79 13.83 8.02
N ASP A 96 -2.41 15.12 8.00
CA ASP A 96 -3.18 16.16 7.33
C ASP A 96 -3.13 16.05 5.80
N ALA A 97 -1.97 15.67 5.25
CA ALA A 97 -1.73 15.65 3.81
C ALA A 97 -2.31 14.42 3.10
N TYR A 98 -2.42 13.27 3.79
CA TYR A 98 -2.71 11.99 3.14
C TYR A 98 -3.97 11.32 3.68
N GLU A 99 -4.98 11.20 2.80
CA GLU A 99 -6.16 10.39 3.08
C GLU A 99 -5.78 8.91 3.33
N GLY A 100 -6.04 8.43 4.54
CA GLY A 100 -5.75 7.06 4.97
C GLY A 100 -4.86 6.96 6.21
N ILE A 101 -4.19 8.05 6.59
CA ILE A 101 -3.49 8.18 7.88
C ILE A 101 -4.49 8.80 8.89
N ASN A 102 -5.31 7.97 9.52
CA ASN A 102 -6.29 8.42 10.51
C ASN A 102 -5.69 8.48 11.93
N ASP A 103 -6.49 8.93 12.91
CA ASP A 103 -6.06 9.03 14.32
C ASP A 103 -5.53 7.71 14.90
N GLU A 104 -6.10 6.57 14.47
CA GLU A 104 -5.64 5.25 14.89
C GLU A 104 -4.23 4.98 14.37
N MET A 105 -3.99 5.24 13.09
CA MET A 105 -2.66 5.10 12.48
C MET A 105 -1.68 6.09 13.11
N ARG A 106 -2.09 7.34 13.31
CA ARG A 106 -1.28 8.35 14.00
C ARG A 106 -0.87 7.88 15.40
N LYS A 107 -1.78 7.25 16.14
CA LYS A 107 -1.51 6.65 17.45
C LYS A 107 -0.52 5.49 17.36
N LYS A 108 -0.63 4.62 16.33
CA LYS A 108 0.36 3.56 16.07
C LYS A 108 1.76 4.14 15.79
N MET A 109 1.83 5.21 15.00
CA MET A 109 3.09 5.92 14.73
C MET A 109 3.67 6.58 16.00
N ASN A 110 2.84 7.15 16.88
CA ASN A 110 3.26 7.61 18.22
C ASN A 110 3.76 6.47 19.11
N GLY A 111 3.23 5.27 18.91
CA GLY A 111 3.66 4.05 19.58
C GLY A 111 5.07 3.61 19.19
N ILE A 112 5.64 4.14 18.09
CA ILE A 112 7.08 4.05 17.85
C ILE A 112 7.75 4.75 19.02
N HIS A 113 8.20 3.96 19.98
CA HIS A 113 9.06 4.47 21.02
C HIS A 113 10.32 4.92 20.30
N TRP A 114 10.49 6.24 20.14
CA TRP A 114 11.72 6.89 19.66
C TRP A 114 12.90 6.69 20.65
N ALA A 115 12.84 5.61 21.44
CA ALA A 115 13.82 5.12 22.38
C ALA A 115 15.06 4.57 21.66
N GLU A 116 16.11 4.33 22.43
CA GLU A 116 17.43 3.94 21.92
C GLU A 116 17.41 2.61 21.14
N GLU A 117 16.53 1.68 21.49
CA GLU A 117 16.66 0.26 21.12
C GLU A 117 16.31 -0.10 19.66
N TRP A 118 15.49 0.68 18.94
CA TRP A 118 15.14 0.36 17.55
C TRP A 118 16.12 1.00 16.56
N SER A 119 16.37 0.33 15.44
CA SER A 119 17.23 0.83 14.36
C SER A 119 16.44 1.19 13.09
N TYR A 120 15.41 0.41 12.77
CA TYR A 120 14.44 0.72 11.72
C TYR A 120 13.04 0.23 12.11
N LYS A 121 12.01 0.77 11.47
CA LYS A 121 10.62 0.34 11.63
C LYS A 121 9.90 0.45 10.29
N VAL A 122 9.22 -0.61 9.88
CA VAL A 122 8.27 -0.58 8.75
C VAL A 122 6.87 -0.64 9.33
N MET A 123 5.96 0.16 8.77
CA MET A 123 4.55 0.19 9.12
C MET A 123 3.71 0.18 7.86
N GLU A 124 2.58 -0.50 7.93
CA GLU A 124 1.62 -0.57 6.85
C GLU A 124 0.26 -0.08 7.33
N PHE A 125 -0.46 0.60 6.44
CA PHE A 125 -1.84 0.99 6.69
C PHE A 125 -2.71 0.73 5.47
N LYS A 126 -3.98 0.43 5.73
CA LYS A 126 -4.97 0.07 4.72
C LYS A 126 -6.22 0.89 4.99
N TYR A 127 -6.76 1.50 3.94
CA TYR A 127 -8.01 2.24 4.01
C TYR A 127 -8.88 1.85 2.82
N ASN A 128 -10.11 1.40 3.08
CA ASN A 128 -11.09 1.14 2.05
C ASN A 128 -12.06 2.31 1.97
N GLN A 129 -12.46 2.70 0.76
CA GLN A 129 -13.56 3.65 0.58
C GLN A 129 -14.87 3.04 1.09
N LYS A 130 -15.76 3.88 1.64
CA LYS A 130 -16.99 3.46 2.35
C LYS A 130 -17.96 2.63 1.49
N ASP A 131 -17.87 2.76 0.17
CA ASP A 131 -18.70 2.07 -0.81
C ASP A 131 -17.98 0.88 -1.48
N ASN A 132 -16.82 0.46 -0.93
CA ASN A 132 -15.95 -0.58 -1.50
C ASN A 132 -15.57 -0.31 -2.97
N SER A 133 -15.55 0.95 -3.41
CA SER A 133 -15.17 1.34 -4.78
C SER A 133 -13.70 1.69 -4.95
N GLY A 134 -12.91 1.54 -3.88
CA GLY A 134 -11.48 1.77 -3.92
C GLY A 134 -10.79 1.36 -2.62
N ALA A 135 -9.50 1.09 -2.75
CA ALA A 135 -8.61 0.78 -1.65
C ALA A 135 -7.35 1.64 -1.73
N ARG A 136 -6.87 2.03 -0.56
CA ARG A 136 -5.59 2.72 -0.37
C ARG A 136 -4.73 1.88 0.53
N TYR A 137 -3.47 1.78 0.16
CA TYR A 137 -2.45 1.07 0.89
C TYR A 137 -1.26 1.99 1.07
N GLY A 138 -0.78 2.12 2.31
CA GLY A 138 0.42 2.86 2.61
C GLY A 138 1.46 2.00 3.28
N MET A 139 2.73 2.25 2.96
CA MET A 139 3.88 1.66 3.63
C MET A 139 4.86 2.78 3.99
N VAL A 140 5.28 2.82 5.25
CA VAL A 140 6.21 3.81 5.79
C VAL A 140 7.37 3.07 6.43
N ALA A 141 8.59 3.44 6.07
CA ALA A 141 9.80 2.89 6.63
C ALA A 141 10.66 4.00 7.24
N PHE A 142 10.99 3.85 8.52
CA PHE A 142 11.86 4.75 9.27
C PHE A 142 13.20 4.07 9.55
N GLY A 143 14.28 4.85 9.52
CA GLY A 143 15.62 4.42 9.93
C GLY A 143 16.26 5.49 10.79
N LYS A 144 16.71 5.11 11.98
CA LYS A 144 17.31 6.05 12.95
C LYS A 144 18.82 6.17 12.72
N SER A 145 19.36 7.38 12.85
CA SER A 145 20.81 7.60 12.89
C SER A 145 21.46 6.91 14.09
N ASP A 146 22.76 6.61 13.99
CA ASP A 146 23.50 5.95 15.09
C ASP A 146 23.65 6.86 16.32
N ASP A 147 23.68 8.18 16.11
CA ASP A 147 23.75 9.21 17.16
C ASP A 147 22.37 9.58 17.75
N ASN A 148 21.30 8.93 17.30
CA ASN A 148 19.91 9.19 17.69
C ASN A 148 19.44 10.64 17.46
N GLN A 149 20.12 11.44 16.62
CA GLN A 149 19.73 12.83 16.38
C GLN A 149 18.66 12.99 15.30
N PHE A 150 18.65 12.08 14.32
CA PHE A 150 17.74 12.18 13.19
C PHE A 150 17.19 10.83 12.72
N VAL A 151 16.13 10.90 11.92
CA VAL A 151 15.48 9.77 11.29
C VAL A 151 15.35 10.06 9.79
N ASP A 152 15.65 9.06 8.98
CA ASP A 152 15.29 9.04 7.57
C ASP A 152 13.98 8.26 7.39
N CYS A 153 13.15 8.70 6.46
CA CYS A 153 11.85 8.12 6.17
C CYS A 153 11.68 7.93 4.66
N MET A 154 11.17 6.76 4.28
CA MET A 154 10.57 6.54 2.96
C MET A 154 9.12 6.14 3.16
N TYR A 155 8.22 6.68 2.35
CA TYR A 155 6.86 6.17 2.30
C TYR A 155 6.31 6.12 0.89
N VAL A 156 5.32 5.26 0.74
CA VAL A 156 4.54 5.08 -0.47
C VAL A 156 3.07 5.04 -0.10
N LEU A 157 2.25 5.71 -0.90
CA LEU A 157 0.81 5.62 -0.90
C LEU A 157 0.34 5.09 -2.26
N TYR A 158 -0.08 3.83 -2.25
CA TYR A 158 -0.70 3.19 -3.41
C TYR A 158 -2.22 3.29 -3.31
N LYS A 159 -2.85 3.73 -4.40
CA LYS A 159 -4.29 3.92 -4.54
C LYS A 159 -4.78 3.04 -5.68
N MET A 160 -5.94 2.42 -5.47
CA MET A 160 -6.57 1.53 -6.43
C MET A 160 -8.07 1.74 -6.39
N ASP A 161 -8.60 2.39 -7.40
CA ASP A 161 -10.05 2.57 -7.56
C ASP A 161 -10.59 1.43 -8.44
N PHE A 162 -11.64 0.77 -7.95
CA PHE A 162 -12.22 -0.41 -8.60
C PHE A 162 -13.72 -0.50 -8.40
N LYS A 163 -14.42 -1.09 -9.35
CA LYS A 163 -15.85 -1.40 -9.20
C LYS A 163 -16.07 -2.91 -9.15
N ILE A 164 -16.47 -3.43 -7.99
CA ILE A 164 -16.76 -4.86 -7.79
C ILE A 164 -17.90 -5.29 -8.73
N ALA A 165 -17.65 -6.33 -9.51
CA ALA A 165 -18.66 -7.00 -10.31
C ALA A 165 -19.59 -7.80 -9.38
N PRO A 166 -20.92 -7.62 -9.48
CA PRO A 166 -21.88 -8.38 -8.68
C PRO A 166 -21.74 -9.88 -8.93
N GLN A 167 -21.88 -10.71 -7.88
CA GLN A 167 -21.87 -12.16 -8.05
C GLN A 167 -23.25 -12.64 -8.50
N ARG A 168 -23.31 -13.29 -9.65
CA ARG A 168 -24.50 -13.98 -10.15
C ARG A 168 -24.51 -15.42 -9.64
N ILE A 169 -25.48 -15.74 -8.79
CA ILE A 169 -25.78 -17.11 -8.38
C ILE A 169 -26.95 -17.60 -9.23
N ILE A 170 -26.70 -18.62 -10.03
CA ILE A 170 -27.72 -19.30 -10.83
C ILE A 170 -28.11 -20.55 -10.05
N THR A 171 -29.35 -20.60 -9.56
CA THR A 171 -29.90 -21.79 -8.91
C THR A 171 -30.82 -22.50 -9.88
N GLU A 172 -30.45 -23.71 -10.29
CA GLU A 172 -31.31 -24.57 -11.10
C GLU A 172 -32.17 -25.46 -10.18
N LYS A 173 -33.48 -25.23 -10.18
CA LYS A 173 -34.44 -26.11 -9.51
C LYS A 173 -35.06 -27.03 -10.55
N LYS A 174 -34.82 -28.33 -10.41
CA LYS A 174 -35.46 -29.35 -11.24
C LYS A 174 -36.80 -29.73 -10.62
N HIS A 175 -37.85 -29.62 -11.41
CA HIS A 175 -39.20 -29.98 -11.04
C HIS A 175 -39.66 -31.19 -11.86
N SER A 176 -40.55 -31.97 -11.25
CA SER A 176 -41.14 -33.17 -11.83
C SER A 176 -42.59 -33.26 -11.37
N ALA A 177 -43.51 -33.43 -12.30
CA ALA A 177 -44.93 -33.66 -12.02
C ALA A 177 -45.46 -34.89 -12.76
N VAL A 178 -46.60 -35.40 -12.28
CA VAL A 178 -47.31 -36.56 -12.85
C VAL A 178 -46.38 -37.76 -13.06
N TRP A 179 -45.91 -38.37 -11.96
CA TRP A 179 -45.03 -39.54 -11.99
C TRP A 179 -43.76 -39.40 -12.87
N GLY A 180 -43.32 -38.16 -13.12
CA GLY A 180 -42.12 -37.87 -13.91
C GLY A 180 -42.36 -37.72 -15.42
N LEU A 181 -43.62 -37.69 -15.87
CA LEU A 181 -43.98 -37.43 -17.28
C LEU A 181 -43.70 -35.99 -17.69
N PHE A 182 -43.80 -35.05 -16.76
CA PHE A 182 -43.46 -33.65 -17.00
C PHE A 182 -42.28 -33.25 -16.13
N LYS A 183 -41.16 -32.91 -16.79
CA LYS A 183 -39.96 -32.40 -16.14
C LYS A 183 -39.69 -31.02 -16.69
N TRP A 184 -39.44 -30.07 -15.81
CA TRP A 184 -38.99 -28.75 -16.19
C TRP A 184 -37.92 -28.27 -15.21
N THR A 185 -37.09 -27.35 -15.67
CA THR A 185 -36.07 -26.72 -14.84
C THR A 185 -36.41 -25.26 -14.74
N THR A 186 -36.47 -24.75 -13.51
CA THR A 186 -36.62 -23.32 -13.26
C THR A 186 -35.26 -22.78 -12.88
N THR A 187 -34.83 -21.74 -13.59
CA THR A 187 -33.58 -21.04 -13.29
C THR A 187 -33.91 -19.78 -12.49
N GLU A 188 -33.38 -19.70 -11.28
CA GLU A 188 -33.51 -18.52 -10.42
C GLU A 188 -32.15 -17.81 -10.39
N GLU A 189 -32.09 -16.60 -10.96
CA GLU A 189 -30.89 -15.76 -10.93
C GLU A 189 -30.97 -14.84 -9.70
N LYS A 190 -29.99 -14.95 -8.81
CA LYS A 190 -29.80 -14.00 -7.70
C LYS A 190 -28.49 -13.27 -7.87
N ILE A 191 -28.56 -11.95 -7.80
CA ILE A 191 -27.39 -11.09 -7.71
C ILE A 191 -27.13 -10.83 -6.22
N VAL A 192 -25.97 -11.24 -5.73
CA VAL A 192 -25.54 -11.02 -4.34
C VAL A 192 -24.20 -10.31 -4.29
N GLU A 193 -23.99 -9.55 -3.21
CA GLU A 193 -22.68 -8.98 -2.89
C GLU A 193 -21.69 -10.10 -2.58
N ARG A 194 -20.45 -9.95 -3.05
CA ARG A 194 -19.40 -10.97 -2.93
C ARG A 194 -18.56 -10.70 -1.68
N GLU A 195 -18.55 -11.63 -0.75
CA GLU A 195 -17.62 -11.62 0.39
C GLU A 195 -16.29 -12.28 0.01
N LEU A 196 -15.16 -11.69 0.40
CA LEU A 196 -13.82 -12.21 0.14
C LEU A 196 -13.38 -13.14 1.27
N GLY A 197 -13.08 -14.40 0.96
CA GLY A 197 -12.51 -15.35 1.93
C GLY A 197 -11.08 -15.00 2.36
N VAL A 198 -10.60 -15.61 3.44
CA VAL A 198 -9.27 -15.37 4.07
C VAL A 198 -8.12 -15.48 3.06
N LYS A 199 -8.15 -16.47 2.17
CA LYS A 199 -7.13 -16.63 1.12
C LYS A 199 -7.09 -15.44 0.17
N SER A 200 -8.25 -14.93 -0.26
CA SER A 200 -8.33 -13.75 -1.12
C SER A 200 -7.82 -12.49 -0.41
N ILE A 201 -8.06 -12.37 0.90
CA ILE A 201 -7.51 -11.28 1.71
C ILE A 201 -5.97 -11.35 1.72
N LYS A 202 -5.37 -12.51 2.01
CA LYS A 202 -3.90 -12.68 1.98
C LYS A 202 -3.31 -12.33 0.61
N MET A 203 -3.95 -12.80 -0.49
CA MET A 203 -3.53 -12.46 -1.85
C MET A 203 -3.58 -10.96 -2.11
N LEU A 204 -4.67 -10.30 -1.71
CA LEU A 204 -4.86 -8.86 -1.91
C LEU A 204 -3.84 -8.04 -1.12
N GLN A 205 -3.51 -8.45 0.10
CA GLN A 205 -2.48 -7.81 0.91
C GLN A 205 -1.10 -7.90 0.25
N ASN A 206 -0.73 -9.08 -0.25
CA ASN A 206 0.52 -9.27 -0.99
C ASN A 206 0.55 -8.45 -2.28
N PHE A 207 -0.56 -8.39 -3.01
CA PHE A 207 -0.68 -7.56 -4.21
C PHE A 207 -0.37 -6.09 -3.90
N PHE A 208 -0.98 -5.52 -2.86
CA PHE A 208 -0.70 -4.14 -2.44
C PHE A 208 0.75 -3.93 -2.02
N ARG A 209 1.33 -4.85 -1.22
CA ARG A 209 2.75 -4.81 -0.83
C ARG A 209 3.68 -4.81 -2.06
N VAL A 210 3.41 -5.67 -3.04
CA VAL A 210 4.19 -5.72 -4.29
C VAL A 210 4.12 -4.38 -5.03
N LYS A 211 2.93 -3.80 -5.17
CA LYS A 211 2.73 -2.52 -5.87
C LYS A 211 3.44 -1.36 -5.16
N ALA A 212 3.37 -1.33 -3.83
CA ALA A 212 4.07 -0.37 -2.98
C ALA A 212 5.60 -0.46 -3.14
N LEU A 213 6.18 -1.66 -3.01
CA LEU A 213 7.61 -1.88 -3.18
C LEU A 213 8.07 -1.59 -4.62
N GLN A 214 7.24 -1.88 -5.63
CA GLN A 214 7.49 -1.47 -7.01
C GLN A 214 7.50 0.05 -7.17
N GLY A 215 6.70 0.79 -6.40
CA GLY A 215 6.75 2.26 -6.34
C GLY A 215 8.14 2.75 -5.93
N PHE A 216 8.63 2.30 -4.78
CA PHE A 216 9.98 2.64 -4.31
C PHE A 216 11.08 2.27 -5.32
N TYR A 217 10.97 1.09 -5.94
CA TYR A 217 11.95 0.62 -6.91
C TYR A 217 11.97 1.47 -8.18
N LYS A 218 10.79 1.84 -8.71
CA LYS A 218 10.67 2.66 -9.93
C LYS A 218 11.24 4.07 -9.74
N GLU A 219 11.09 4.64 -8.55
CA GLU A 219 11.69 5.95 -8.20
C GLU A 219 13.19 5.85 -7.86
N GLY A 220 13.79 4.66 -7.90
CA GLY A 220 15.21 4.44 -7.60
C GLY A 220 15.56 4.59 -6.11
N LEU A 221 14.57 4.58 -5.21
CA LEU A 221 14.78 4.68 -3.77
C LEU A 221 15.27 3.36 -3.15
N ILE A 222 14.89 2.23 -3.73
CA ILE A 222 15.41 0.92 -3.38
C ILE A 222 15.96 0.21 -4.61
N ASP A 223 17.00 -0.59 -4.41
CA ASP A 223 17.74 -1.24 -5.48
C ASP A 223 17.21 -2.66 -5.80
N CYS A 224 16.42 -3.24 -4.88
CA CYS A 224 15.85 -4.57 -5.04
C CYS A 224 14.59 -4.76 -4.19
N ILE A 225 13.77 -5.74 -4.58
CA ILE A 225 12.57 -6.18 -3.87
C ILE A 225 12.80 -7.65 -3.48
N ASN A 226 12.46 -8.00 -2.24
CA ASN A 226 12.63 -9.36 -1.73
C ASN A 226 11.48 -10.26 -2.18
N TYR A 227 11.62 -10.85 -3.36
CA TYR A 227 10.64 -11.77 -3.93
C TYR A 227 10.84 -13.20 -3.43
N VAL A 228 9.75 -13.80 -2.91
CA VAL A 228 9.67 -15.22 -2.56
C VAL A 228 8.78 -15.98 -3.56
N PRO A 229 8.93 -17.33 -3.68
CA PRO A 229 8.18 -18.12 -4.66
C PRO A 229 6.67 -18.10 -4.44
N SER A 230 6.22 -18.13 -3.18
CA SER A 230 4.80 -18.15 -2.83
C SER A 230 4.49 -17.35 -1.56
N LEU A 231 3.22 -17.04 -1.38
CA LEU A 231 2.68 -16.45 -0.15
C LEU A 231 2.88 -17.30 1.10
N GLU A 232 3.01 -18.61 0.94
CA GLU A 232 3.26 -19.55 2.04
C GLU A 232 4.70 -19.41 2.58
N ASP A 233 5.60 -18.81 1.78
CA ASP A 233 6.99 -18.50 2.14
C ASP A 233 7.14 -17.09 2.76
N VAL A 234 6.04 -16.34 2.90
CA VAL A 234 5.98 -15.09 3.65
C VAL A 234 5.66 -15.43 5.10
N ASP A 235 6.66 -15.35 6.00
CA ASP A 235 6.54 -15.73 7.41
C ASP A 235 5.24 -15.21 8.07
N GLU A 236 4.49 -16.08 8.75
CA GLU A 236 3.15 -15.80 9.30
C GLU A 236 3.15 -14.91 10.57
N HIS A 237 4.27 -14.31 10.95
CA HIS A 237 4.41 -13.64 12.26
C HIS A 237 3.91 -12.18 12.35
N GLU A 238 3.19 -11.66 11.36
CA GLU A 238 2.64 -10.29 11.38
C GLU A 238 1.12 -10.22 11.26
N LEU A 239 0.41 -11.06 12.03
CA LEU A 239 -1.03 -10.92 12.28
C LEU A 239 -1.29 -10.89 13.79
N GLN A 240 -0.87 -9.82 14.44
CA GLN A 240 -1.39 -9.40 15.75
C GLN A 240 -1.70 -7.91 15.73
#